data_AF-A0A0F0LX86-F1
#
_entry.id   AF-A0A0F0LX86-F1
#
_cell.length_a   1.000
_cell.length_b   1.000
_cell.length_c   1.000
_cell.angle_alpha   90.00
_cell.angle_beta   90.00
_cell.angle_gamma   90.00
#
_symmetry.space_group_name_H-M   'P 1'
#
loop_
_entity.id
_entity.type
_entity.pdbx_description
1 polymer ?
#
loop_
_entity_poly.entity_id
_entity_poly.type
_entity_poly.pdbx_seq_one_letter_code
_entity_poly.pdbx_strand_id
1 'polypeptide(L)'
;MPAVLYHHAPRHRRFTEMASAVLESHNVPAAVVERRTHRKLSDAFADDRDPQPDLDVDGAWIATTSTASTANLGAFLDSARAEARISGSSEPVVAVTYREVEGAADAIAAMSLDDLGRILARLAELEAAP
;
A
#
# COMPACT_ATOMS: atom_id res chain seq x y z
N MET A 1 -10.67 -8.21 34.89
CA MET A 1 -10.21 -7.01 34.17
C MET A 1 -10.14 -7.35 32.69
N PRO A 2 -10.93 -6.73 31.80
CA PRO A 2 -10.84 -7.04 30.38
C PRO A 2 -9.59 -6.38 29.79
N ALA A 3 -8.88 -7.13 28.95
CA ALA A 3 -7.64 -6.71 28.30
C ALA A 3 -7.89 -5.54 27.34
N VAL A 4 -7.03 -4.53 27.42
CA VAL A 4 -6.99 -3.38 26.52
C VAL A 4 -6.63 -3.85 25.11
N LEU A 5 -7.58 -3.75 24.18
CA LEU A 5 -7.38 -3.94 22.75
C LEU A 5 -6.48 -2.81 22.23
N TYR A 6 -5.26 -3.15 21.79
CA TYR A 6 -4.22 -2.17 21.46
C TYR A 6 -4.55 -1.35 20.19
N HIS A 7 -4.45 -0.02 20.35
CA HIS A 7 -4.71 1.10 19.44
C HIS A 7 -3.91 1.18 18.11
N HIS A 8 -3.86 0.15 17.26
CA HIS A 8 -3.13 0.24 15.99
C HIS A 8 -3.94 0.80 14.80
N ALA A 9 -5.26 0.57 14.76
CA ALA A 9 -6.12 1.01 13.65
C ALA A 9 -6.15 2.54 13.43
N PRO A 10 -6.16 3.42 14.46
CA PRO A 10 -6.26 4.87 14.25
C PRO A 10 -5.02 5.47 13.56
N ARG A 11 -3.84 4.91 13.84
CA ARG A 11 -2.57 5.40 13.29
C ARG A 11 -2.45 5.02 11.81
N HIS A 12 -2.74 3.75 11.49
CA HIS A 12 -2.72 3.29 10.10
C HIS A 12 -3.72 4.03 9.23
N ARG A 13 -4.96 4.22 9.71
CA ARG A 13 -5.99 4.98 9.01
C ARG A 13 -5.58 6.41 8.69
N ARG A 14 -5.08 7.15 9.69
CA ARG A 14 -4.58 8.53 9.50
C ARG A 14 -3.47 8.60 8.45
N PHE A 15 -2.62 7.58 8.40
CA PHE A 15 -1.56 7.52 7.41
C PHE A 15 -2.11 7.27 6.00
N THR A 16 -2.97 6.27 5.84
CA THR A 16 -3.64 6.00 4.56
C THR A 16 -4.37 7.25 4.05
N GLU A 17 -5.09 7.96 4.93
CA GLU A 17 -5.74 9.24 4.62
C GLU A 17 -4.74 10.31 4.18
N MET A 18 -3.59 10.43 4.85
CA MET A 18 -2.54 11.38 4.48
C MET A 18 -1.91 11.04 3.12
N ALA A 19 -1.67 9.77 2.80
CA ALA A 19 -1.18 9.38 1.47
C ALA A 19 -2.22 9.64 0.38
N SER A 20 -3.52 9.41 0.65
CA SER A 20 -4.60 9.81 -0.26
C SER A 20 -4.51 11.31 -0.57
N ALA A 21 -4.41 12.15 0.47
CA ALA A 21 -4.33 13.60 0.30
C ALA A 21 -3.10 14.05 -0.50
N VAL A 22 -1.95 13.40 -0.33
CA VAL A 22 -0.73 13.69 -1.12
C VAL A 22 -0.90 13.28 -2.58
N LEU A 23 -1.54 12.14 -2.86
CA LEU A 23 -1.83 11.72 -4.24
C LEU A 23 -2.82 12.68 -4.91
N GLU A 24 -3.89 13.04 -4.19
CA GLU A 24 -4.88 14.01 -4.66
C GLU A 24 -4.25 15.38 -4.96
N SER A 25 -3.31 15.87 -4.15
CA SER A 25 -2.63 17.15 -4.42
C SER A 25 -1.78 17.13 -5.69
N HIS A 26 -1.46 15.94 -6.20
CA HIS A 26 -0.75 15.73 -7.47
C HIS A 26 -1.69 15.29 -8.60
N ASN A 27 -3.01 15.45 -8.43
CA ASN A 27 -4.05 15.02 -9.38
C ASN A 27 -4.02 13.52 -9.68
N VAL A 28 -3.60 12.69 -8.72
CA VAL A 28 -3.72 11.23 -8.79
C VAL A 28 -4.92 10.82 -7.93
N PRO A 29 -6.07 10.46 -8.54
CA PRO A 29 -7.24 10.03 -7.79
C PRO A 29 -6.91 8.77 -6.97
N ALA A 30 -7.09 8.86 -5.66
CA ALA A 30 -6.92 7.75 -4.73
C ALA A 30 -8.16 7.64 -3.85
N ALA A 31 -8.66 6.43 -3.64
CA ALA A 31 -9.75 6.15 -2.72
C ALA A 31 -9.24 5.32 -1.54
N VAL A 32 -9.63 5.70 -0.32
CA VAL A 32 -9.38 4.86 0.85
C VAL A 32 -10.38 3.70 0.84
N VAL A 33 -9.87 2.47 0.80
CA VAL A 33 -10.65 1.23 0.77
C VAL A 33 -10.25 0.33 1.93
N GLU A 34 -11.13 -0.57 2.39
CA GLU A 34 -10.77 -1.54 3.43
C GLU A 34 -10.32 -2.85 2.74
N ARG A 35 -9.04 -3.22 2.89
CA ARG A 35 -8.45 -4.46 2.33
C ARG A 35 -7.81 -5.30 3.43
N ARG A 36 -7.68 -6.60 3.20
CA ARG A 36 -7.04 -7.52 4.15
C ARG A 36 -5.52 -7.51 3.97
N THR A 37 -4.85 -6.37 4.15
CA THR A 37 -3.41 -6.27 3.91
C THR A 37 -2.58 -7.15 4.86
N HIS A 38 -1.80 -8.06 4.29
CA HIS A 38 -0.99 -9.02 5.05
C HIS A 38 0.46 -8.54 5.28
N ARG A 39 0.94 -8.61 6.53
CA ARG A 39 2.34 -8.23 6.88
C ARG A 39 3.38 -9.27 6.47
N LYS A 40 2.96 -10.52 6.27
CA LYS A 40 3.79 -11.66 5.88
C LYS A 40 3.00 -12.56 4.95
N LEU A 41 3.69 -13.22 4.02
CA LEU A 41 3.09 -14.13 3.06
C LEU A 41 2.31 -15.28 3.72
N SER A 42 2.79 -15.79 4.86
CA SER A 42 2.08 -16.81 5.64
C SER A 42 0.72 -16.34 6.13
N ASP A 43 0.58 -15.04 6.37
CA ASP A 43 -0.67 -14.46 6.86
C ASP A 43 -1.69 -14.32 5.74
N ALA A 44 -1.27 -14.31 4.47
CA ALA A 44 -2.16 -14.20 3.31
C ALA A 44 -3.12 -15.38 3.16
N PHE A 45 -2.80 -16.49 3.81
CA PHE A 45 -3.62 -17.71 3.82
C PHE A 45 -4.38 -17.90 5.14
N ALA A 46 -4.21 -16.99 6.11
CA ALA A 46 -4.94 -17.01 7.38
C ALA A 46 -6.12 -16.03 7.29
N ASP A 47 -7.34 -16.57 7.23
CA ASP A 47 -8.59 -15.83 6.96
C ASP A 47 -9.10 -14.96 8.14
N ASP A 48 -8.31 -14.82 9.19
CA ASP A 48 -8.74 -14.31 10.50
C ASP A 48 -8.34 -12.84 10.79
N ARG A 49 -8.08 -12.01 9.77
CA ARG A 49 -7.73 -10.59 9.98
C ARG A 49 -8.83 -9.62 9.57
N ASP A 50 -9.06 -8.64 10.46
CA ASP A 50 -9.89 -7.47 10.19
C ASP A 50 -9.30 -6.68 9.01
N PRO A 51 -10.15 -6.26 8.04
CA PRO A 51 -9.73 -5.33 7.00
C PRO A 51 -9.04 -4.09 7.59
N GLN A 52 -8.05 -3.59 6.86
CA GLN A 52 -7.30 -2.38 7.18
C GLN A 52 -7.47 -1.36 6.04
N PRO A 53 -7.43 -0.06 6.36
CA PRO A 53 -7.54 1.00 5.36
C PRO A 53 -6.31 1.00 4.45
N ASP A 54 -6.56 0.94 3.15
CA ASP A 54 -5.57 0.92 2.07
C ASP A 54 -5.96 1.86 0.93
N LEU A 55 -5.13 1.95 -0.11
CA LEU A 55 -5.34 2.89 -1.22
C LEU A 55 -5.68 2.19 -2.53
N ASP A 56 -6.80 2.58 -3.12
CA ASP A 56 -7.20 2.22 -4.47
C ASP A 56 -6.85 3.34 -5.44
N VAL A 57 -5.99 3.05 -6.41
CA VAL A 57 -5.52 3.98 -7.43
C VAL A 57 -5.65 3.30 -8.78
N ASP A 58 -6.24 4.01 -9.74
CA ASP A 58 -6.38 3.45 -11.08
C ASP A 58 -5.01 3.10 -11.66
N GLY A 59 -4.82 1.83 -12.00
CA GLY A 59 -3.58 1.30 -12.54
C GLY A 59 -2.47 0.99 -11.55
N ALA A 60 -2.76 0.94 -10.25
CA ALA A 60 -1.82 0.44 -9.27
C ALA A 60 -2.52 -0.19 -8.06
N TRP A 61 -2.03 -1.36 -7.64
CA TRP A 61 -2.34 -1.93 -6.34
C TRP A 61 -1.42 -1.30 -5.29
N ILE A 62 -1.93 -0.33 -4.53
CA ILE A 62 -1.16 0.32 -3.46
C ILE A 62 -1.45 -0.38 -2.14
N ALA A 63 -0.42 -0.96 -1.52
CA ALA A 63 -0.47 -1.56 -0.19
C ALA A 63 0.26 -0.67 0.82
N THR A 64 -0.46 -0.18 1.83
CA THR A 64 0.07 0.74 2.84
C THR A 64 0.44 0.02 4.15
N THR A 65 1.46 0.50 4.85
CA THR A 65 1.83 -0.01 6.18
C THR A 65 2.42 1.09 7.05
N SER A 66 2.06 1.08 8.34
CA SER A 66 2.54 2.03 9.35
C SER A 66 3.71 1.52 10.19
N THR A 67 4.15 0.29 9.93
CA THR A 67 5.08 -0.44 10.83
C THR A 67 6.29 -1.06 10.11
N ALA A 68 6.38 -0.96 8.79
CA ALA A 68 7.53 -1.52 8.09
C ALA A 68 8.74 -0.58 8.22
N SER A 69 9.72 -1.01 9.03
CA SER A 69 11.10 -0.57 8.84
C SER A 69 11.51 -0.81 7.39
N THR A 70 12.31 0.09 6.81
CA THR A 70 12.85 -0.04 5.45
C THR A 70 13.53 -1.40 5.23
N ALA A 71 14.11 -1.99 6.28
CA ALA A 71 14.73 -3.32 6.26
C ALA A 71 13.76 -4.46 5.90
N ASN A 72 12.46 -4.29 6.13
CA ASN A 72 11.43 -5.32 5.89
C ASN A 72 10.50 -4.97 4.72
N LEU A 73 10.79 -3.89 3.98
CA LEU A 73 9.91 -3.40 2.92
C LEU A 73 9.81 -4.39 1.74
N GLY A 74 10.88 -5.15 1.47
CA GLY A 74 10.86 -6.22 0.46
C GLY A 74 9.88 -7.35 0.80
N ALA A 75 9.92 -7.88 2.03
CA ALA A 75 9.01 -8.94 2.46
C ALA A 75 7.55 -8.47 2.48
N PHE A 76 7.32 -7.20 2.82
CA PHE A 76 6.00 -6.59 2.74
C PHE A 76 5.51 -6.47 1.28
N LEU A 77 6.36 -6.01 0.36
CA LEU A 77 6.06 -5.96 -1.07
C LEU A 77 5.73 -7.34 -1.66
N ASP A 78 6.48 -8.37 -1.29
CA ASP A 78 6.20 -9.75 -1.73
C ASP A 78 4.85 -10.26 -1.21
N SER A 79 4.50 -9.89 0.02
CA SER A 79 3.19 -10.23 0.61
C SER A 79 2.06 -9.50 -0.11
N ALA A 80 2.21 -8.20 -0.36
CA ALA A 80 1.25 -7.40 -1.12
C ALA A 80 1.03 -7.94 -2.54
N ARG A 81 2.09 -8.42 -3.21
CA ARG A 81 1.98 -9.06 -4.52
C ARG A 81 1.21 -10.36 -4.49
N ALA A 82 1.45 -11.20 -3.49
CA ALA A 82 0.72 -12.44 -3.35
C ALA A 82 -0.77 -12.16 -3.12
N GLU A 83 -1.09 -11.15 -2.30
CA GLU A 83 -2.46 -10.73 -2.02
C GLU A 83 -3.16 -10.14 -3.25
N ALA A 84 -2.48 -9.29 -4.02
CA ALA A 84 -2.99 -8.77 -5.28
C ALA A 84 -3.36 -9.90 -6.25
N ARG A 85 -2.49 -10.92 -6.37
CA ARG A 85 -2.74 -12.11 -7.19
C ARG A 85 -3.92 -12.95 -6.68
N ILE A 86 -4.02 -13.17 -5.37
CA ILE A 86 -5.15 -13.89 -4.74
C ILE A 86 -6.47 -13.14 -5.00
N SER A 87 -6.42 -11.81 -4.99
CA SER A 87 -7.55 -10.92 -5.28
C SER A 87 -7.87 -10.81 -6.78
N GLY A 88 -7.12 -11.51 -7.65
CA GLY A 88 -7.31 -11.48 -9.10
C GLY A 88 -6.80 -10.21 -9.79
N SER A 89 -6.09 -9.33 -9.06
CA SER A 89 -5.50 -8.14 -9.64
C SER A 89 -4.26 -8.50 -10.44
N SER A 90 -4.17 -7.93 -11.64
CA SER A 90 -2.97 -7.93 -12.47
C SER A 90 -2.20 -6.62 -12.36
N GLU A 91 -2.69 -5.62 -11.63
CA GLU A 91 -2.10 -4.28 -11.60
C GLU A 91 -0.68 -4.27 -10.99
N PRO A 92 0.17 -3.31 -11.38
CA PRO A 92 1.46 -3.06 -10.73
C PRO A 92 1.30 -2.86 -9.23
N VAL A 93 2.19 -3.47 -8.42
CA VAL A 93 2.08 -3.42 -6.95
C VAL A 93 3.06 -2.42 -6.36
N VAL A 94 2.55 -1.50 -5.54
CA VAL A 94 3.33 -0.48 -4.83
C VAL A 94 3.15 -0.65 -3.33
N ALA A 95 4.23 -0.91 -2.62
CA ALA A 95 4.26 -0.93 -1.17
C ALA A 95 4.62 0.47 -0.64
N VAL A 96 3.75 1.06 0.17
CA VAL A 96 3.97 2.37 0.80
C VAL A 96 4.19 2.17 2.30
N THR A 97 5.33 2.65 2.81
CA THR A 97 5.61 2.72 4.25
C THR A 97 5.94 4.14 4.66
N TYR A 98 5.90 4.40 5.96
CA TYR A 98 6.32 5.67 6.54
C TYR A 98 7.58 5.47 7.34
N ARG A 99 8.55 6.35 7.11
CA ARG A 99 9.76 6.42 7.92
C ARG A 99 9.70 7.69 8.76
N GLU A 100 9.65 7.51 10.08
CA GLU A 100 9.87 8.61 11.02
C GLU A 100 11.38 8.78 11.20
N VAL A 101 11.94 9.87 10.66
CA VAL A 101 13.33 10.28 10.90
C VAL A 101 13.29 11.65 11.57
N GLU A 102 13.77 11.73 12.82
CA GLU A 102 14.06 13.00 13.51
C GLU A 102 12.92 14.04 13.47
N GLY A 103 11.66 13.60 13.55
CA GLY A 103 10.50 14.48 13.56
C GLY A 103 9.88 14.80 12.19
N ALA A 104 10.44 14.28 11.10
CA ALA A 104 9.81 14.24 9.78
C ALA A 104 9.25 12.83 9.51
N ALA A 105 8.02 12.77 8.98
CA ALA A 105 7.40 11.55 8.51
C ALA A 105 7.44 11.54 6.98
N ASP A 106 8.40 10.80 6.41
CA ASP A 106 8.50 10.63 4.96
C ASP A 106 7.75 9.37 4.53
N ALA A 107 6.93 9.50 3.49
CA ALA A 107 6.34 8.35 2.82
C ALA A 107 7.35 7.79 1.80
N ILE A 108 7.61 6.48 1.89
CA ILE A 108 8.49 5.75 0.98
C ILE A 108 7.64 4.75 0.21
N ALA A 109 7.69 4.81 -1.11
CA ALA A 109 7.14 3.81 -2.01
C ALA A 109 8.22 2.84 -2.49
N ALA A 110 7.90 1.55 -2.53
CA ALA A 110 8.73 0.50 -3.10
C ALA A 110 7.92 -0.36 -4.07
N MET A 111 8.54 -0.71 -5.19
CA MET A 111 7.99 -1.58 -6.22
C MET A 111 9.13 -2.35 -6.91
N SER A 112 8.84 -3.37 -7.73
CA SER A 112 9.88 -3.98 -8.57
C SER A 112 10.16 -3.08 -9.77
N LEU A 113 11.31 -3.32 -10.40
CA LEU A 113 11.61 -2.73 -11.70
C LEU A 113 10.59 -3.15 -12.77
N ASP A 114 10.02 -4.35 -12.66
CA ASP A 114 8.97 -4.83 -13.56
C ASP A 114 7.67 -4.01 -13.41
N ASP A 115 7.19 -3.83 -12.17
CA ASP A 115 6.01 -3.02 -11.87
C ASP A 115 6.21 -1.56 -12.28
N LEU A 116 7.42 -1.01 -12.05
CA LEU A 116 7.78 0.32 -12.53
C LEU A 116 7.71 0.41 -14.06
N GLY A 117 8.27 -0.56 -14.78
CA GLY A 117 8.22 -0.61 -16.24
C GLY A 117 6.79 -0.65 -16.78
N ARG A 118 5.90 -1.39 -16.12
CA ARG A 118 4.48 -1.48 -16.47
C ARG A 118 3.74 -0.16 -16.26
N ILE A 119 4.03 0.56 -15.17
CA ILE A 119 3.48 1.90 -14.92
C ILE A 119 3.95 2.88 -16.00
N LEU A 120 5.24 2.88 -16.33
CA LEU A 120 5.81 3.76 -17.36
C LEU A 120 5.25 3.46 -18.76
N ALA A 121 5.06 2.18 -19.11
CA ALA A 121 4.44 1.79 -20.37
C ALA A 121 3.01 2.32 -20.48
N ARG A 122 2.20 2.16 -19.41
CA ARG A 122 0.83 2.71 -19.36
C ARG A 122 0.81 4.24 -19.48
N LEU A 123 1.74 4.94 -18.83
CA LEU A 123 1.85 6.40 -18.95
C LEU A 123 2.16 6.82 -20.39
N ALA A 124 3.11 6.15 -21.05
CA ALA A 124 3.45 6.43 -22.44
C ALA A 124 2.26 6.19 -23.39
N GLU A 125 1.45 5.15 -23.13
CA GLU A 125 0.22 4.87 -23.90
C GLU A 125 -0.83 5.97 -23.73
N LEU A 126 -1.01 6.49 -22.51
CA LEU A 126 -1.95 7.57 -22.22
C LEU A 126 -1.49 8.91 -22.84
N GLU A 127 -0.20 9.20 -22.84
CA GLU A 127 0.36 10.40 -23.50
C GLU A 127 0.27 10.32 -25.03
N ALA A 128 0.26 9.11 -25.59
CA ALA A 128 0.13 8.89 -27.03
C ALA A 128 -1.34 8.87 -27.50
N ALA A 129 -2.31 8.81 -26.59
CA ALA A 129 -3.73 8.86 -26.92
C ALA A 129 -4.15 10.29 -27.32
N PRO A 130 -4.83 10.47 -28.48
CA PRO A 130 -5.20 11.78 -29.03
C PRO A 130 -6.31 12.52 -28.27
#